data_AF-A0A975DD69-F1
#
_entry.id   AF-A0A975DD69-F1
#
_cell.length_a   1.000
_cell.length_b   1.000
_cell.length_c   1.000
_cell.angle_alpha   90.00
_cell.angle_beta   90.00
_cell.angle_gamma   90.00
#
_symmetry.space_group_name_H-M   'P 1'
#
loop_
_entity.id
_entity.type
_entity.pdbx_description
1 polymer ?
#
loop_
_entity_poly.entity_id
_entity_poly.type
_entity_poly.pdbx_seq_one_letter_code
_entity_poly.pdbx_strand_id
1 'polypeptide(L)'
;MKTNVEDWQIVSVLDNGAIVGEVLWGICVDDSTRRFIKGDYIRTSRIVKSHNQLIETVSGNIYRLLGEGVKSHISITDIGLLRQGFSPQEIKYLNSTGINKQH
;
A
#
# COMPACT_ATOMS: atom_id res chain seq x y z
N MET A 1 -12.62 -6.57 13.19
CA MET A 1 -13.41 -6.07 12.05
C MET A 1 -12.50 -6.09 10.82
N LYS A 2 -13.00 -6.41 9.62
CA LYS A 2 -12.17 -6.73 8.45
C LYS A 2 -12.52 -5.82 7.27
N THR A 3 -11.50 -5.36 6.56
CA THR A 3 -11.64 -4.66 5.28
C THR A 3 -11.18 -5.62 4.16
N ASN A 4 -11.99 -5.81 3.14
CA ASN A 4 -11.65 -6.65 1.98
C ASN A 4 -10.98 -5.77 0.91
N VAL A 5 -9.85 -6.24 0.39
CA VAL A 5 -8.99 -5.48 -0.53
C VAL A 5 -8.69 -6.34 -1.76
N GLU A 6 -8.87 -5.77 -2.95
CA GLU A 6 -8.47 -6.37 -4.23
C GLU A 6 -7.38 -5.53 -4.92
N ASP A 7 -6.84 -6.04 -6.02
CA ASP A 7 -5.76 -5.41 -6.80
C ASP A 7 -4.60 -4.93 -5.91
N TRP A 8 -4.27 -5.76 -4.93
CA TRP A 8 -3.45 -5.38 -3.80
C TRP A 8 -1.96 -5.59 -4.07
N GLN A 9 -1.16 -4.77 -3.39
CA GLN A 9 0.29 -4.81 -3.45
C GLN A 9 0.88 -4.71 -2.05
N ILE A 10 1.85 -5.57 -1.76
CA ILE A 10 2.74 -5.36 -0.60
C ILE A 10 3.87 -4.47 -1.07
N VAL A 11 3.96 -3.29 -0.49
CA VAL A 11 4.91 -2.25 -0.89
C VAL A 11 5.99 -2.15 0.18
N SER A 12 7.20 -2.59 -0.16
CA SER A 12 8.37 -2.37 0.69
C SER A 12 8.88 -0.95 0.50
N VAL A 13 9.06 -0.24 1.61
CA VAL A 13 9.60 1.12 1.64
C VAL A 13 11.11 1.03 1.85
N LEU A 14 11.86 1.62 0.92
CA LEU A 14 13.32 1.64 0.92
C LEU A 14 13.85 2.99 1.40
N ASP A 15 14.82 2.97 2.30
CA ASP A 15 15.62 4.12 2.66
C ASP A 15 17.10 3.79 2.43
N ASN A 16 17.77 4.56 1.56
CA ASN A 16 19.15 4.30 1.12
C ASN A 16 19.43 2.84 0.70
N GLY A 17 18.44 2.21 0.05
CA GLY A 17 18.53 0.83 -0.44
C GLY A 17 18.18 -0.27 0.59
N ALA A 18 17.96 0.08 1.85
CA ALA A 18 17.52 -0.85 2.89
C ALA A 18 16.00 -0.82 3.07
N ILE A 19 15.36 -1.97 3.30
CA ILE A 19 13.92 -2.03 3.63
C ILE A 19 13.72 -1.53 5.06
N VAL A 20 12.95 -0.46 5.22
CA VAL A 20 12.60 0.13 6.53
C VAL A 20 11.18 -0.23 7.00
N GLY A 21 10.37 -0.80 6.11
CA GLY A 21 9.06 -1.33 6.44
C GLY A 21 8.27 -1.75 5.21
N GLU A 22 7.13 -2.40 5.45
CA GLU A 22 6.19 -2.80 4.41
C GLU A 22 4.81 -2.24 4.71
N VAL A 23 4.08 -1.84 3.68
CA VAL A 23 2.70 -1.37 3.77
C VAL A 23 1.85 -2.09 2.73
N LEU A 24 0.54 -2.17 2.98
CA LEU A 24 -0.43 -2.65 2.00
C LEU A 24 -0.96 -1.45 1.22
N TRP A 25 -0.97 -1.59 -0.10
CA TRP A 25 -1.71 -0.75 -1.04
C TRP A 25 -2.75 -1.61 -1.78
N GLY A 26 -3.92 -1.08 -2.14
CA GLY A 26 -4.91 -1.82 -2.94
C GLY A 26 -6.25 -1.09 -3.00
N ILE A 27 -7.28 -1.76 -3.52
CA ILE A 27 -8.62 -1.17 -3.71
C ILE A 27 -9.61 -1.77 -2.71
N CYS A 28 -10.38 -0.91 -2.05
CA CYS A 28 -11.43 -1.32 -1.12
C CYS A 28 -12.59 -1.98 -1.86
N VAL A 29 -12.89 -3.24 -1.51
CA VAL A 29 -14.09 -3.94 -2.00
C VAL A 29 -15.26 -3.75 -1.05
N ASP A 30 -15.00 -3.92 0.24
CA ASP A 30 -15.97 -3.74 1.31
C ASP A 30 -15.25 -3.43 2.62
N ASP A 31 -15.83 -2.53 3.40
CA ASP A 31 -15.29 -2.10 4.69
C ASP A 31 -16.38 -1.98 5.75
N SER A 32 -16.51 -3.05 6.54
CA SER A 32 -17.38 -3.08 7.73
C SER A 32 -17.05 -1.97 8.75
N THR A 33 -15.86 -1.36 8.68
CA THR A 33 -15.44 -0.27 9.57
C THR A 33 -15.86 1.13 9.13
N ARG A 34 -16.41 1.28 7.92
CA ARG A 34 -16.81 2.58 7.34
C ARG A 34 -15.68 3.61 7.28
N ARG A 35 -14.42 3.17 7.31
CA ARG A 35 -13.23 4.01 7.08
C ARG A 35 -13.02 4.26 5.59
N PHE A 36 -13.48 3.33 4.75
CA PHE A 36 -13.37 3.37 3.30
C PHE A 36 -14.73 3.11 2.66
N ILE A 37 -14.98 3.74 1.52
CA ILE A 37 -16.07 3.34 0.62
C ILE A 37 -15.52 2.39 -0.45
N LYS A 38 -16.41 1.63 -1.08
CA LYS A 38 -16.03 0.73 -2.18
C LYS A 38 -15.39 1.53 -3.31
N GLY A 39 -14.25 1.06 -3.80
CA GLY A 39 -13.45 1.72 -4.84
C GLY A 39 -12.38 2.67 -4.31
N ASP A 40 -12.38 3.00 -3.01
CA ASP A 40 -11.31 3.79 -2.42
C ASP A 40 -9.97 3.05 -2.49
N TYR A 41 -8.90 3.79 -2.71
CA TYR A 41 -7.56 3.25 -2.50
C TYR A 41 -7.31 3.10 -1.00
N ILE A 42 -6.73 1.97 -0.62
CA ILE A 42 -6.31 1.68 0.74
C ILE A 42 -4.80 1.79 0.78
N ARG A 43 -4.30 2.59 1.73
CA ARG A 43 -2.88 2.59 2.10
C ARG A 43 -2.79 2.41 3.60
N THR A 44 -2.13 1.35 4.05
CA THR A 44 -2.09 1.00 5.46
C THR A 44 -0.92 1.63 6.23
N SER A 45 -0.97 1.53 7.55
CA SER A 45 0.24 1.62 8.37
C SER A 45 1.13 0.38 8.15
N ARG A 46 2.30 0.34 8.79
CA ARG A 46 3.27 -0.74 8.65
C ARG A 46 2.63 -2.11 8.94
N ILE A 47 2.89 -3.08 8.07
CA ILE A 47 2.50 -4.48 8.24
C ILE A 47 3.35 -5.08 9.37
N VAL A 48 2.69 -5.82 10.26
CA VAL A 48 3.35 -6.56 11.35
C VAL A 48 3.17 -8.06 11.21
N LYS A 49 2.10 -8.53 10.54
CA LYS A 49 1.90 -9.94 10.20
C LYS A 49 1.24 -10.09 8.84
N SER A 50 1.64 -11.12 8.11
CA SER A 50 1.04 -11.56 6.86
C SER A 50 0.89 -13.08 6.87
N HIS A 51 -0.34 -13.58 6.74
CA HIS A 51 -0.63 -15.02 6.72
C HIS A 51 -1.96 -15.30 6.01
N ASN A 52 -1.98 -16.29 5.10
CA ASN A 52 -3.20 -16.77 4.42
C ASN A 52 -4.13 -15.65 3.94
N GLN A 53 -3.61 -14.70 3.15
CA GLN A 53 -4.35 -13.55 2.62
C GLN A 53 -4.91 -12.61 3.69
N LEU A 54 -4.35 -12.62 4.90
CA LEU A 54 -4.66 -11.65 5.95
C LEU A 54 -3.42 -10.84 6.29
N ILE A 55 -3.61 -9.52 6.33
CA ILE A 55 -2.60 -8.55 6.75
C ILE A 55 -3.04 -7.93 8.06
N GLU A 56 -2.18 -8.01 9.07
CA GLU A 56 -2.31 -7.27 10.32
C GLU A 56 -1.31 -6.11 10.31
N THR A 57 -1.79 -4.94 10.68
CA THR A 57 -1.02 -3.70 10.69
C THR A 57 -0.69 -3.27 12.11
N VAL A 58 0.33 -2.43 12.29
CA VAL A 58 0.75 -1.93 13.61
C VAL A 58 -0.36 -1.16 14.34
N SER A 59 -1.33 -0.61 13.62
CA SER A 59 -2.52 0.03 14.20
C SER A 59 -3.63 -0.95 14.57
N GLY A 60 -3.37 -2.27 14.50
CA GLY A 60 -4.32 -3.33 14.86
C GLY A 60 -5.41 -3.60 13.81
N ASN A 61 -5.32 -3.00 12.62
CA ASN A 61 -6.30 -3.22 11.56
C ASN A 61 -5.97 -4.48 10.76
N ILE A 62 -7.02 -5.22 10.40
CA ILE A 62 -6.92 -6.47 9.65
C ILE A 62 -7.55 -6.29 8.26
N TYR A 63 -6.77 -6.61 7.24
CA TYR A 63 -7.18 -6.56 5.84
C TYR A 63 -7.19 -7.96 5.26
N ARG A 64 -8.27 -8.33 4.57
CA ARG A 64 -8.37 -9.57 3.81
C ARG A 64 -8.07 -9.27 2.35
N LEU A 65 -7.08 -9.95 1.83
CA LEU A 65 -6.61 -9.85 0.46
C LEU A 65 -7.46 -10.77 -0.42
N LEU A 66 -8.01 -10.24 -1.50
CA LEU A 66 -8.78 -10.96 -2.50
C LEU A 66 -7.97 -11.07 -3.78
N GLY A 67 -7.97 -12.28 -4.37
CA GLY A 67 -7.19 -12.56 -5.57
C GLY A 67 -5.67 -12.60 -5.33
N GLU A 68 -4.93 -12.59 -6.43
CA GLU A 68 -3.47 -12.51 -6.43
C GLU A 68 -3.02 -11.06 -6.27
N GLY A 69 -1.87 -10.87 -5.64
CA GLY A 69 -1.29 -9.55 -5.46
C GLY A 69 0.19 -9.53 -5.80
N VAL A 70 0.74 -8.33 -5.87
CA VAL A 70 2.10 -8.10 -6.35
C VAL A 70 2.98 -7.53 -5.25
N LYS A 71 4.27 -7.84 -5.28
CA LYS A 71 5.27 -7.17 -4.44
C LYS A 71 5.91 -6.03 -5.20
N SER A 72 5.95 -4.86 -4.58
CA SER A 72 6.49 -3.63 -5.15
C SER A 72 7.39 -2.93 -4.15
N HIS A 73 8.21 -2.01 -4.62
CA HIS A 73 9.12 -1.24 -3.77
C HIS A 73 9.05 0.24 -4.16
N ILE A 74 9.14 1.13 -3.17
CA ILE A 74 9.23 2.58 -3.38
C ILE A 74 10.32 3.17 -2.49
N SER A 75 10.83 4.34 -2.84
CA SER A 75 11.68 5.14 -1.94
C SER A 75 10.84 5.72 -0.80
N ILE A 76 11.44 5.88 0.38
CA ILE A 76 10.82 6.59 1.52
C ILE A 76 10.44 8.02 1.16
N THR A 77 11.17 8.66 0.23
CA THR A 77 10.85 9.99 -0.30
C THR A 77 9.51 10.02 -1.03
N ASP A 78 9.09 8.88 -1.60
CA ASP A 78 7.88 8.77 -2.41
C ASP A 78 6.66 8.32 -1.59
N ILE A 79 6.82 8.11 -0.28
CA ILE A 79 5.73 7.65 0.59
C ILE A 79 4.55 8.64 0.61
N GLY A 80 4.82 9.92 0.34
CA GLY A 80 3.80 10.96 0.19
C GLY A 80 2.85 10.69 -0.98
N LEU A 81 3.38 10.25 -2.13
CA LEU A 81 2.58 9.91 -3.31
C LEU A 81 1.70 8.69 -3.04
N LEU A 82 2.25 7.67 -2.37
CA LEU A 82 1.46 6.50 -1.97
C LEU A 82 0.30 6.89 -1.04
N ARG A 83 0.49 7.91 -0.18
CA ARG A 83 -0.58 8.44 0.70
C ARG A 83 -1.66 9.20 -0.08
N GLN A 84 -1.31 9.79 -1.22
CA GLN A 84 -2.23 10.46 -2.12
C GLN A 84 -2.99 9.49 -3.04
N GLY A 85 -2.67 8.19 -2.99
CA GLY A 85 -3.37 7.14 -3.72
C GLY A 85 -2.69 6.67 -4.99
N PHE A 86 -1.56 7.27 -5.38
CA PHE A 86 -0.76 6.76 -6.49
C PHE A 86 -0.30 5.34 -6.22
N SER A 87 -0.49 4.46 -7.19
CA SER A 87 0.05 3.10 -7.18
C SER A 87 1.58 3.10 -7.29
N PRO A 88 2.26 2.04 -6.83
CA PRO A 88 3.71 1.90 -7.01
C PRO A 88 4.16 2.03 -8.48
N GLN A 89 3.34 1.59 -9.42
CA GLN A 89 3.61 1.68 -10.86
C GLN A 89 3.55 3.13 -11.35
N GLU A 90 2.55 3.90 -10.93
CA GLU A 90 2.44 5.32 -11.24
C GLU A 90 3.60 6.12 -10.63
N ILE A 91 3.98 5.82 -9.39
CA ILE A 91 5.15 6.45 -8.73
C ILE A 91 6.43 6.15 -9.55
N LYS A 92 6.63 4.90 -9.95
CA LYS A 92 7.78 4.50 -10.78
C LYS A 92 7.78 5.25 -12.11
N TYR A 93 6.62 5.42 -12.72
CA TYR A 93 6.48 6.19 -13.96
C TYR A 93 6.86 7.66 -13.75
N LEU A 94 6.31 8.34 -12.73
CA LEU A 94 6.63 9.74 -12.40
C LEU A 94 8.12 9.96 -12.12
N ASN A 95 8.77 8.99 -11.47
CA ASN A 95 10.20 9.03 -11.21
C ASN A 95 11.03 8.86 -12.50
N SER A 96 10.56 8.04 -13.44
CA SER A 96 11.23 7.81 -14.72
C SER A 96 11.14 8.99 -15.68
N THR A 97 10.05 9.76 -15.62
CA THR A 97 9.85 10.97 -16.45
C THR A 97 10.51 12.22 -15.88
N GLY A 98 11.09 12.15 -14.68
CA GLY A 98 11.77 13.28 -14.03
C GLY A 98 10.82 14.34 -13.44
N ILE A 99 9.50 14.10 -13.45
CA ILE A 99 8.50 15.03 -12.91
C ILE A 99 8.70 15.24 -11.39
N ASN A 100 9.18 14.21 -10.69
CA ASN A 100 9.42 14.27 -9.23
C ASN A 100 10.80 14.83 -8.83
N LYS A 101 11.67 15.23 -9.76
CA LYS A 101 13.04 15.70 -9.45
C LYS A 101 13.14 17.21 -9.15
N GLN A 102 12.03 17.91 -8.97
CA GLN A 102 12.04 19.33 -8.62
C GLN A 102 11.43 19.52 -7.24
N HIS A 103 12.24 19.40 -6.18
CA HIS A 103 12.10 20.15 -4.92
C HIS A 103 13.38 20.03 -4.10
#